data_AF-A0A372RD93-F1
#
_entry.id   AF-A0A372RD93-F1
#
_cell.length_a   1.000
_cell.length_b   1.000
_cell.length_c   1.000
_cell.angle_alpha   90.00
_cell.angle_beta   90.00
_cell.angle_gamma   90.00
#
_symmetry.space_group_name_H-M   'P 1'
#
loop_
_entity.id
_entity.type
_entity.pdbx_description
1 polymer ?
#
loop_
_entity_poly.entity_id
_entity_poly.type
_entity_poly.pdbx_seq_one_letter_code
_entity_poly.pdbx_strand_id
1 'polypeptide(L)'
;MEYTKEKNWNKKNSALVTEKEFRKFYGYTYADRAQFASANEKLYINSIHEDSLEILGFNKKQRGEIRIEREKEPFTNYDDIKTRIHISDKKFRNLKRDDRIAF
;
A
#
# COMPACT_ATOMS: atom_id res chain seq x y z
N MET A 1 -50.84 -8.46 24.92
CA MET A 1 -50.19 -7.15 24.68
C MET A 1 -49.56 -7.20 23.31
N GLU A 2 -50.12 -6.44 22.40
CA GLU A 2 -49.66 -6.33 21.01
C GLU A 2 -48.29 -5.67 20.96
N TYR A 3 -47.35 -6.28 20.23
CA TYR A 3 -46.07 -5.66 19.92
C TYR A 3 -46.22 -4.81 18.66
N THR A 4 -46.47 -3.51 18.84
CA THR A 4 -46.37 -2.53 17.74
C THR A 4 -44.90 -2.31 17.40
N LYS A 5 -44.45 -2.90 16.28
CA LYS A 5 -43.16 -2.57 15.65
C LYS A 5 -43.28 -1.20 14.99
N GLU A 6 -42.93 -0.14 15.72
CA GLU A 6 -42.62 1.14 15.10
C GLU A 6 -41.29 1.02 14.35
N LYS A 7 -41.39 0.88 13.02
CA LYS A 7 -40.26 0.97 12.08
C LYS A 7 -39.75 2.41 12.09
N ASN A 8 -38.77 2.69 12.95
CA ASN A 8 -38.08 3.97 12.99
C ASN A 8 -37.05 4.05 11.84
N TRP A 9 -37.48 4.52 10.67
CA TRP A 9 -36.69 4.68 9.44
C TRP A 9 -35.80 5.93 9.48
N ASN A 10 -35.09 6.16 10.60
CA ASN A 10 -34.23 7.36 10.72
C ASN A 10 -33.02 7.20 11.65
N LYS A 11 -32.46 5.99 11.80
CA LYS A 11 -31.10 5.85 12.34
C LYS A 11 -30.12 5.75 11.19
N LYS A 12 -29.44 6.86 10.91
CA LYS A 12 -28.14 6.80 10.25
C LYS A 12 -27.27 5.87 11.12
N ASN A 13 -26.91 4.69 10.63
CA ASN A 13 -25.97 3.78 11.30
C ASN A 13 -24.53 4.35 11.24
N SER A 14 -24.38 5.62 11.57
CA SER A 14 -23.13 6.37 11.55
C SER A 14 -22.76 6.67 12.99
N ALA A 15 -21.78 5.96 13.52
CA ALA A 15 -21.07 6.39 14.71
C ALA A 15 -19.98 7.38 14.26
N LEU A 16 -20.14 8.67 14.61
CA LEU A 16 -19.02 9.60 14.55
C LEU A 16 -18.15 9.31 15.77
N VAL A 17 -17.02 8.66 15.52
CA VAL A 17 -16.06 8.28 16.55
C VAL A 17 -14.91 9.27 16.49
N THR A 18 -14.57 9.87 17.62
CA THR A 18 -13.40 10.76 17.69
C THR A 18 -12.12 9.95 17.48
N GLU A 19 -11.03 10.59 17.03
CA GLU A 19 -9.75 9.90 16.83
C GLU A 19 -9.28 9.12 18.09
N LYS A 20 -9.51 9.70 19.27
CA LYS A 20 -9.17 9.09 20.57
C LYS A 20 -9.94 7.80 20.84
N GLU A 21 -11.17 7.70 20.34
CA GLU A 21 -12.07 6.56 20.56
C GLU A 21 -11.98 5.52 19.43
N PHE A 22 -11.35 5.88 18.31
CA PHE A 22 -11.30 5.08 17.09
C PHE A 22 -10.74 3.69 17.35
N ARG A 23 -9.58 3.59 18.02
CA ARG A 23 -8.95 2.31 18.35
C ARG A 23 -9.82 1.44 19.26
N LYS A 24 -10.49 2.05 20.23
CA LYS A 24 -11.37 1.35 21.17
C LYS A 24 -12.63 0.82 20.48
N PHE A 25 -13.17 1.59 19.54
CA PHE A 25 -14.39 1.25 18.81
C PHE A 25 -14.16 0.23 17.69
N TYR A 26 -13.15 0.46 16.84
CA TYR A 26 -12.86 -0.37 15.67
C TYR A 26 -11.85 -1.49 15.93
N GLY A 27 -11.14 -1.46 17.06
CA GLY A 27 -10.09 -2.43 17.39
C GLY A 27 -8.74 -2.19 16.69
N TYR A 28 -8.64 -1.17 15.85
CA TYR A 28 -7.43 -0.77 15.11
C TYR A 28 -7.34 0.75 15.00
N THR A 29 -6.14 1.28 14.76
CA THR A 29 -5.88 2.72 14.60
C THR A 29 -6.14 3.20 13.18
N TYR A 30 -6.28 4.51 12.98
CA TYR A 30 -6.38 5.09 11.64
C TYR A 30 -5.17 4.73 10.75
N ALA A 31 -3.97 4.70 11.34
CA ALA A 31 -2.75 4.28 10.66
C ALA A 31 -2.83 2.80 10.23
N ASP A 32 -3.33 1.91 11.09
CA ASP A 32 -3.53 0.50 10.74
C ASP A 32 -4.51 0.38 9.57
N ARG A 33 -5.60 1.16 9.55
CA ARG A 33 -6.56 1.17 8.45
C ARG A 33 -5.93 1.61 7.12
N ALA A 34 -5.10 2.65 7.17
CA ALA A 34 -4.38 3.14 6.00
C ALA A 34 -3.37 2.09 5.50
N GLN A 35 -2.69 1.38 6.40
CA GLN A 35 -1.83 0.24 6.08
C GLN A 35 -2.60 -0.92 5.46
N PHE A 36 -3.80 -1.24 5.95
CA PHE A 36 -4.66 -2.28 5.36
C PHE A 36 -5.20 -1.88 3.98
N ALA A 37 -5.56 -0.61 3.78
CA ALA A 37 -6.04 -0.12 2.50
C ALA A 37 -4.92 -0.07 1.45
N SER A 38 -3.69 0.32 1.85
CA SER A 38 -2.53 0.38 0.96
C SER A 38 -1.89 -0.99 0.68
N ALA A 39 -2.14 -2.00 1.54
CA ALA A 39 -1.56 -3.33 1.39
C ALA A 39 -1.91 -4.00 0.04
N ASN A 40 -3.07 -3.66 -0.55
CA ASN A 40 -3.54 -4.20 -1.83
C ASN A 40 -3.40 -3.22 -3.01
N GLU A 41 -2.82 -2.05 -2.79
CA GLU A 41 -2.69 -1.05 -3.84
C GLU A 41 -1.57 -1.45 -4.82
N LYS A 42 -1.82 -1.27 -6.11
CA LYS A 42 -0.81 -1.50 -7.14
C LYS A 42 0.30 -0.46 -7.00
N LEU A 43 1.54 -0.95 -6.90
CA LEU A 43 2.75 -0.15 -6.79
C LEU A 43 3.35 0.03 -8.18
N TYR A 44 3.07 1.17 -8.81
CA TYR A 44 3.61 1.52 -10.12
C TYR A 44 5.08 1.92 -10.01
N ILE A 45 6.00 1.02 -10.37
CA ILE A 45 7.44 1.20 -10.14
C ILE A 45 8.01 2.45 -10.84
N ASN A 46 7.43 2.81 -11.98
CA ASN A 46 7.85 3.95 -12.79
C ASN A 46 7.37 5.31 -12.26
N SER A 47 6.37 5.36 -11.37
CA SER A 47 5.80 6.61 -10.86
C SER A 47 5.76 6.73 -9.33
N ILE A 48 5.93 5.62 -8.60
CA ILE A 48 5.90 5.60 -7.13
C ILE A 48 6.95 6.53 -6.52
N HIS A 49 6.64 7.18 -5.40
CA HIS A 49 7.62 8.04 -4.73
C HIS A 49 8.87 7.26 -4.28
N GLU A 50 10.05 7.90 -4.31
CA GLU A 50 11.34 7.26 -4.00
C GLU A 50 11.31 6.58 -2.62
N ASP A 51 10.80 7.26 -1.60
CA ASP A 51 10.76 6.69 -0.24
C ASP A 51 9.80 5.50 -0.12
N SER A 52 8.74 5.46 -0.92
CA SER A 52 7.78 4.35 -0.91
C SER A 52 8.36 3.07 -1.52
N LEU A 53 9.47 3.15 -2.26
CA LEU A 53 10.22 1.96 -2.72
C LEU A 53 10.79 1.13 -1.56
N GLU A 54 10.84 1.68 -0.34
CA GLU A 54 11.20 0.92 0.86
C GLU A 54 10.26 -0.26 1.13
N ILE A 55 8.98 -0.14 0.74
CA ILE A 55 7.97 -1.18 0.89
C ILE A 55 8.36 -2.44 0.09
N LEU A 56 9.10 -2.27 -1.00
CA LEU A 56 9.65 -3.36 -1.83
C LEU A 56 11.01 -3.86 -1.31
N GLY A 57 11.46 -3.34 -0.17
CA GLY A 57 12.72 -3.69 0.49
C GLY A 57 13.96 -3.01 -0.10
N PHE A 58 13.84 -2.01 -0.98
CA PHE A 58 14.99 -1.28 -1.53
C PHE A 58 15.64 -0.38 -0.47
N ASN A 59 16.99 -0.40 -0.43
CA ASN A 59 17.74 0.50 0.45
C ASN A 59 17.85 1.89 -0.17
N LYS A 60 18.20 2.90 0.62
CA LYS A 60 18.27 4.31 0.17
C LYS A 60 19.07 4.51 -1.12
N LYS A 61 20.21 3.83 -1.28
CA LYS A 61 21.03 3.92 -2.51
C LYS A 61 20.27 3.39 -3.73
N GLN A 62 19.67 2.20 -3.60
CA GLN A 62 18.88 1.58 -4.66
C GLN A 62 17.64 2.40 -5.03
N ARG A 63 16.99 3.05 -4.05
CA ARG A 63 15.84 3.92 -4.31
C ARG A 63 16.23 5.12 -5.18
N GLY A 64 17.35 5.76 -4.87
CA GLY A 64 17.91 6.82 -5.69
C GLY A 64 18.29 6.36 -7.10
N GLU A 65 18.93 5.18 -7.22
CA GLU A 65 19.26 4.59 -8.53
C GLU A 65 18.00 4.31 -9.36
N ILE A 66 16.95 3.72 -8.76
CA ILE A 66 15.66 3.46 -9.44
C ILE A 66 15.05 4.76 -9.94
N ARG A 67 15.06 5.82 -9.12
CA ARG A 67 14.55 7.13 -9.52
C ARG A 67 15.28 7.66 -10.74
N ILE A 68 16.61 7.63 -10.75
CA ILE A 68 17.43 8.12 -11.86
C ILE A 68 17.20 7.28 -13.12
N GLU A 69 17.20 5.95 -13.00
CA GLU A 69 17.09 5.06 -14.15
C GLU A 69 15.71 5.14 -14.81
N ARG A 70 14.62 5.21 -14.05
CA ARG A 70 13.26 5.36 -14.63
C ARG A 70 13.00 6.73 -15.25
N GLU A 71 13.70 7.77 -14.80
CA GLU A 71 13.65 9.10 -15.42
C GLU A 71 14.32 9.08 -16.82
N LYS A 72 15.35 8.23 -17.00
CA LYS A 72 15.98 8.00 -18.32
C LYS A 72 15.10 7.13 -19.22
N GLU A 73 14.69 5.97 -18.70
CA GLU A 73 13.91 4.99 -19.43
C GLU A 73 13.06 4.15 -18.45
N PRO A 74 11.73 4.08 -18.66
CA PRO A 74 10.86 3.27 -17.82
C PRO A 74 11.30 1.80 -17.76
N PHE A 75 11.13 1.17 -16.61
CA PHE A 75 11.28 -0.28 -16.47
C PHE A 75 10.09 -0.97 -17.13
N THR A 76 10.33 -2.01 -17.93
CA THR A 76 9.25 -2.76 -18.59
C THR A 76 8.97 -4.09 -17.90
N ASN A 77 9.96 -4.65 -17.22
CA ASN A 77 9.88 -5.95 -16.57
C ASN A 77 10.85 -6.06 -15.39
N TYR A 78 10.73 -7.15 -14.63
CA TYR A 78 11.59 -7.40 -13.46
C TYR A 78 13.07 -7.56 -13.82
N ASP A 79 13.36 -8.18 -14.96
CA ASP A 79 14.73 -8.43 -15.42
C ASP A 79 15.45 -7.10 -15.78
N ASP A 80 14.73 -6.08 -16.26
CA ASP A 80 15.27 -4.71 -16.42
C ASP A 80 15.71 -4.12 -15.08
N ILE A 81 14.89 -4.28 -14.03
CA ILE A 81 15.26 -3.81 -12.68
C ILE A 81 16.51 -4.55 -12.19
N LYS A 82 16.60 -5.87 -12.43
CA LYS A 82 17.75 -6.66 -11.99
C LYS A 82 19.04 -6.21 -12.67
N THR A 83 18.98 -5.99 -13.98
CA THR A 83 20.15 -5.63 -14.79
C THR A 83 20.59 -4.20 -14.53
N ARG A 84 19.67 -3.24 -14.43
CA ARG A 84 19.98 -1.81 -14.25
C ARG A 84 20.33 -1.44 -12.79
N ILE A 85 19.69 -2.06 -11.79
CA ILE A 85 19.89 -1.75 -10.36
C ILE A 85 20.83 -2.73 -9.66
N HIS A 86 21.27 -3.79 -10.35
CA HIS A 86 22.21 -4.80 -9.83
C HIS A 86 21.79 -5.38 -8.46
N ILE A 87 20.54 -5.82 -8.35
CA ILE A 87 20.04 -6.44 -7.11
C ILE A 87 20.41 -7.93 -7.00
N SER A 88 20.54 -8.41 -5.76
CA SER A 88 20.86 -9.83 -5.49
C SER A 88 19.73 -10.78 -5.90
N ASP A 89 20.07 -12.03 -6.22
CA ASP A 89 19.09 -13.05 -6.62
C ASP A 89 18.01 -13.31 -5.56
N LYS A 90 18.35 -13.21 -4.27
CA LYS A 90 17.37 -13.31 -3.19
C LYS A 90 16.34 -12.19 -3.28
N LYS A 91 16.80 -10.95 -3.47
CA LYS A 91 15.93 -9.78 -3.58
C LYS A 91 15.09 -9.82 -4.86
N PHE A 92 15.70 -10.21 -5.97
CA PHE A 92 15.03 -10.41 -7.24
C PHE A 92 13.88 -11.43 -7.16
N ARG A 93 14.10 -12.58 -6.51
CA ARG A 93 13.05 -13.59 -6.28
C ARG A 93 11.93 -13.05 -5.40
N ASN A 94 12.22 -12.25 -4.38
CA ASN A 94 11.20 -11.62 -3.56
C ASN A 94 10.39 -10.61 -4.36
N LEU A 95 11.05 -9.81 -5.20
CA LEU A 95 10.41 -8.82 -6.06
C LEU A 95 9.43 -9.48 -7.06
N LYS A 96 9.84 -10.58 -7.71
CA LYS A 96 8.98 -11.36 -8.63
C LYS A 96 7.77 -12.01 -7.95
N ARG A 97 7.80 -12.18 -6.63
CA ARG A 97 6.68 -12.73 -5.84
C ARG A 97 5.71 -11.66 -5.35
N ASP A 98 6.07 -10.39 -5.48
CA ASP A 98 5.21 -9.27 -5.11
C ASP A 98 4.27 -8.94 -6.27
N ASP A 99 3.02 -9.35 -6.11
CA ASP A 99 1.93 -9.20 -7.08
C ASP A 99 1.37 -7.76 -7.14
N ARG A 100 1.83 -6.88 -6.25
CA ARG A 100 1.42 -5.48 -6.21
C ARG A 100 2.15 -4.65 -7.25
N ILE A 101 3.33 -5.08 -7.72
CA ILE A 101 4.15 -4.29 -8.65
C ILE A 101 3.47 -4.19 -10.02
N ALA A 102 3.44 -2.98 -10.55
CA ALA A 102 3.03 -2.66 -11.92
C ALA A 102 4.14 -1.86 -12.62
N PHE A 103 4.29 -2.08 -13.92
CA PHE A 103 5.26 -1.39 -14.79
C PHE A 103 4.53 -0.30 -15.58
#